data_AF-A0A381XJM8-F1
#
_entry.id   AF-A0A381XJM8-F1
#
_cell.length_a   1.000
_cell.length_b   1.000
_cell.length_c   1.000
_cell.angle_alpha   90.00
_cell.angle_beta   90.00
_cell.angle_gamma   90.00
#
_symmetry.space_group_name_H-M   'P 1'
#
loop_
_entity.id
_entity.type
_entity.pdbx_description
1 polymer ?
#
loop_
_entity_poly.entity_id
_entity_poly.type
_entity_poly.pdbx_seq_one_letter_code
_entity_poly.pdbx_strand_id
1 'polypeptide(L)'
;MSADFGAPSLDRFREDLADQFLHVGISEQNMIDMAAGMALSGKKVYVYAMGPFITLRCLEQLKCSLAQMNLPVTVISVGLGLGYAD
;
A
#
# COMPACT_ATOMS: atom_id res chain seq x y z
N MET A 1 -1.33 -1.37 5.52
CA MET A 1 -1.05 0.10 5.57
C MET A 1 -1.79 0.80 4.45
N SER A 2 -2.23 2.05 4.67
CA SER A 2 -2.99 2.85 3.69
C SER A 2 -2.42 4.26 3.54
N ALA A 3 -2.39 4.76 2.31
CA ALA A 3 -1.98 6.13 1.99
C ALA A 3 -3.20 7.05 1.88
N ASP A 4 -3.72 7.45 3.04
CA ASP A 4 -4.88 8.35 3.19
C ASP A 4 -6.15 7.95 2.42
N PHE A 5 -6.29 6.66 2.09
CA PHE A 5 -7.47 6.12 1.44
C PHE A 5 -8.29 5.24 2.40
N GLY A 6 -9.59 5.51 2.47
CA GLY A 6 -10.54 4.81 3.34
C GLY A 6 -11.25 3.66 2.63
N ALA A 7 -11.66 2.66 3.41
CA ALA A 7 -12.55 1.59 2.97
C ALA A 7 -13.25 0.98 4.19
N PRO A 8 -14.53 0.57 4.10
CA PRO A 8 -15.23 -0.06 5.23
C PRO A 8 -14.50 -1.30 5.78
N SER A 9 -13.79 -2.04 4.91
CA SER A 9 -12.94 -3.17 5.32
C SER A 9 -11.69 -2.74 6.09
N LEU A 10 -11.13 -1.58 5.78
CA LEU A 10 -10.00 -1.01 6.52
C LEU A 10 -10.43 -0.47 7.88
N ASP A 11 -11.64 0.08 7.99
CA ASP A 11 -12.16 0.57 9.27
C ASP A 11 -12.33 -0.58 10.26
N ARG A 12 -12.87 -1.72 9.81
CA ARG A 12 -12.89 -2.95 10.62
C ARG A 12 -11.48 -3.42 10.99
N PHE A 13 -10.53 -3.37 10.07
CA PHE A 13 -9.14 -3.75 10.36
C PHE A 13 -8.48 -2.81 11.39
N ARG A 14 -8.79 -1.51 11.34
CA ARG A 14 -8.32 -0.51 12.32
C ARG A 14 -8.88 -0.79 13.71
N GLU A 15 -10.12 -1.27 13.81
CA GLU A 15 -10.76 -1.63 15.07
C GLU A 15 -10.22 -2.96 15.62
N ASP A 16 -10.21 -4.01 14.80
CA ASP A 16 -9.86 -5.37 15.22
C ASP A 16 -8.35 -5.57 15.44
N LEU A 17 -7.51 -4.86 14.69
CA LEU A 17 -6.05 -5.04 14.62
C LEU A 17 -5.30 -3.70 14.58
N ALA A 18 -5.66 -2.77 15.47
CA ALA A 18 -5.13 -1.41 15.53
C ALA A 18 -3.60 -1.33 15.45
N ASP A 19 -2.88 -2.17 16.21
CA ASP A 19 -1.41 -2.19 16.27
C ASP A 19 -0.74 -2.65 14.95
N GLN A 20 -1.51 -3.24 14.04
CA GLN A 20 -1.04 -3.70 12.73
C GLN A 20 -1.45 -2.77 11.59
N PHE A 21 -2.22 -1.72 11.89
CA PHE A 21 -2.64 -0.74 10.90
C PHE A 21 -1.74 0.50 10.92
N LEU A 22 -1.12 0.80 9.78
CA LEU A 22 -0.33 2.01 9.58
C LEU A 22 -1.03 2.91 8.55
N HIS A 23 -1.38 4.13 8.98
CA HIS A 23 -1.74 5.24 8.09
C HIS A 23 -0.47 6.05 7.83
N VAL A 24 -0.11 6.21 6.55
CA VAL A 24 1.14 6.88 6.16
C VAL A 24 0.92 8.26 5.55
N GLY A 25 -0.32 8.75 5.49
CA GLY A 25 -0.64 10.01 4.80
C GLY A 25 -0.59 9.89 3.28
N ILE A 26 -0.58 11.04 2.60
CA ILE A 26 -0.47 11.14 1.14
C ILE A 26 1.01 10.99 0.72
N SER A 27 1.59 9.84 1.00
CA SER A 27 2.99 9.54 0.71
C SER A 27 3.16 8.10 0.19
N GLU A 28 2.55 7.78 -0.95
CA GLU A 28 2.52 6.42 -1.48
C GLU A 28 3.92 5.87 -1.78
N GLN A 29 4.85 6.72 -2.25
CA GLN A 29 6.23 6.31 -2.51
C GLN A 29 6.91 5.83 -1.22
N ASN A 30 6.84 6.65 -0.17
CA ASN A 30 7.35 6.30 1.16
C ASN A 30 6.64 5.06 1.74
N MET A 31 5.33 4.88 1.45
CA MET A 31 4.58 3.69 1.84
C MET A 31 5.23 2.41 1.29
N ILE A 32 5.66 2.42 0.02
CA ILE A 32 6.29 1.27 -0.62
C ILE A 32 7.66 0.98 -0.01
N ASP A 33 8.47 2.01 0.26
CA ASP A 33 9.79 1.83 0.86
C ASP A 33 9.70 1.34 2.31
N MET A 34 8.74 1.85 3.08
CA MET A 34 8.42 1.31 4.41
C MET A 34 7.96 -0.15 4.33
N ALA A 35 7.11 -0.48 3.35
CA ALA A 35 6.64 -1.85 3.15
C ALA A 35 7.80 -2.80 2.82
N ALA A 36 8.78 -2.35 2.02
CA ALA A 36 10.00 -3.09 1.73
C ALA A 36 10.79 -3.39 3.01
N GLY A 37 11.03 -2.38 3.85
CA GLY A 37 11.73 -2.54 5.13
C GLY A 37 11.01 -3.49 6.10
N MET A 38 9.69 -3.41 6.18
CA MET A 38 8.87 -4.32 7.00
C MET A 38 8.93 -5.76 6.47
N ALA A 39 8.89 -5.96 5.15
CA ALA A 39 9.00 -7.27 4.53
C ALA A 39 10.38 -7.91 4.74
N LEU A 40 11.46 -7.11 4.64
CA LEU A 40 12.82 -7.55 4.99
C LEU A 40 12.95 -7.95 6.46
N SER A 41 12.15 -7.34 7.34
CA SER A 41 12.06 -7.71 8.75
C SER A 41 11.16 -8.93 9.02
N GLY A 42 10.78 -9.67 7.98
CA GLY A 42 9.98 -10.90 8.08
C GLY A 42 8.48 -10.69 8.29
N LYS A 43 7.97 -9.46 8.12
CA LYS A 43 6.53 -9.19 8.22
C LYS A 43 5.82 -9.48 6.90
N LYS A 44 4.56 -9.90 6.98
CA LYS A 44 3.65 -9.95 5.83
C LYS A 44 3.01 -8.57 5.68
N VAL A 45 3.21 -7.92 4.54
CA VAL A 45 2.81 -6.52 4.35
C VAL A 45 1.78 -6.40 3.24
N TYR A 46 0.73 -5.63 3.54
CA TYR A 46 -0.33 -5.28 2.60
C TYR A 46 -0.39 -3.76 2.49
N VAL A 47 -0.25 -3.24 1.27
CA VAL A 47 -0.38 -1.81 0.97
C VAL A 47 -1.69 -1.56 0.22
N TYR A 48 -2.37 -0.45 0.53
CA TYR A 48 -3.63 -0.07 -0.09
C TYR A 48 -3.63 1.40 -0.49
N ALA A 49 -3.92 1.67 -1.78
CA ALA A 49 -4.06 3.01 -2.32
C ALA A 49 -4.85 3.02 -3.63
N MET A 50 -5.12 4.22 -4.14
CA MET A 50 -5.77 4.40 -5.44
C MET A 50 -4.86 3.96 -6.60
N GLY A 51 -5.45 3.40 -7.65
CA GLY A 51 -4.77 2.83 -8.82
C GLY A 51 -3.67 3.71 -9.40
N PRO A 52 -3.94 4.98 -9.80
CA PRO A 52 -2.92 5.86 -10.37
C PRO A 52 -1.75 6.15 -9.43
N PHE A 53 -2.01 6.22 -8.11
CA PHE A 53 -0.99 6.56 -7.13
C PHE A 53 -0.09 5.36 -6.82
N ILE A 54 -0.66 4.17 -6.69
CA ILE A 54 0.16 2.98 -6.41
C ILE A 54 0.92 2.50 -7.64
N THR A 55 0.40 2.71 -8.85
CA THR A 55 1.05 2.24 -10.08
C THR A 55 2.04 3.25 -10.63
N LEU A 56 1.59 4.45 -10.99
CA LEU A 56 2.42 5.44 -11.70
C LEU A 56 3.30 6.23 -10.74
N ARG A 57 2.72 6.77 -9.66
CA ARG A 57 3.50 7.58 -8.69
C ARG A 57 4.55 6.75 -7.95
N CYS A 58 4.31 5.46 -7.72
CA CYS A 58 5.25 4.56 -7.03
C CYS A 58 6.03 3.64 -7.97
N LEU A 59 6.00 3.85 -9.29
CA LEU A 59 6.54 2.90 -10.26
C LEU A 59 8.00 2.54 -9.97
N GLU A 60 8.81 3.53 -9.62
CA GLU A 60 10.23 3.31 -9.37
C GLU A 60 10.47 2.55 -8.06
N GLN A 61 9.74 2.88 -6.99
CA GLN A 61 9.80 2.16 -5.72
C GLN A 61 9.31 0.72 -5.86
N LEU A 62 8.24 0.48 -6.64
CA LEU A 62 7.76 -0.88 -6.91
C LEU A 62 8.83 -1.72 -7.63
N LYS A 63 9.51 -1.14 -8.63
CA LYS A 63 10.55 -1.83 -9.39
C LYS A 63 11.79 -2.11 -8.54
N CYS A 64 12.33 -1.06 -7.91
CA CYS A 64 13.64 -1.11 -7.26
C CYS A 64 13.54 -1.66 -5.83
N SER A 65 12.51 -1.27 -5.07
CA SER A 65 12.37 -1.66 -3.67
C SER A 65 11.63 -2.98 -3.49
N LEU A 66 10.67 -3.34 -4.36
CA LEU A 66 9.91 -4.60 -4.20
C LEU A 66 10.32 -5.68 -5.20
N ALA A 67 10.21 -5.39 -6.50
CA ALA A 67 10.34 -6.40 -7.56
C ALA A 67 11.79 -6.90 -7.69
N GLN A 68 12.76 -5.99 -7.70
CA GLN A 68 14.18 -6.35 -7.83
C GLN A 68 14.68 -7.22 -6.67
N MET A 69 14.15 -7.00 -5.46
CA MET A 69 14.49 -7.79 -4.26
C MET A 69 13.55 -8.98 -4.05
N ASN A 70 12.56 -9.18 -4.92
CA ASN A 70 11.53 -10.22 -4.83
C ASN A 70 10.84 -10.28 -3.44
N LEU A 71 10.47 -9.11 -2.90
CA LEU A 71 9.90 -9.03 -1.55
C LEU A 71 8.42 -9.43 -1.51
N PRO A 72 7.97 -10.13 -0.45
CA PRO A 72 6.60 -10.62 -0.32
C PRO A 72 5.62 -9.53 0.16
N VAL A 73 5.49 -8.45 -0.62
CA VAL A 73 4.55 -7.35 -0.36
C VAL A 73 3.33 -7.49 -1.28
N THR A 74 2.13 -7.50 -0.69
CA THR A 74 0.88 -7.53 -1.45
C THR A 74 0.38 -6.12 -1.70
N VAL A 75 0.25 -5.75 -2.97
CA VAL A 75 -0.23 -4.43 -3.40
C VAL A 75 -1.70 -4.53 -3.78
N ILE A 76 -2.55 -3.81 -3.05
CA ILE A 76 -4.01 -3.76 -3.28
C ILE A 76 -4.36 -2.38 -3.80
N SER A 77 -5.11 -2.32 -4.89
CA SER A 77 -5.51 -1.07 -5.52
C SER A 77 -7.00 -1.01 -5.76
N VAL A 78 -7.52 0.21 -5.81
CA VAL A 78 -8.92 0.52 -6.12
C VAL A 78 -8.99 1.65 -7.13
N GLY A 79 -10.09 1.74 -7.87
CA GLY A 79 -10.28 2.79 -8.86
C GLY A 79 -9.43 2.63 -10.11
N LEU A 80 -9.40 1.40 -10.62
CA LEU A 80 -8.76 1.08 -11.89
C LEU A 80 -9.69 1.48 -13.03
N GLY A 81 -9.12 2.05 -14.10
CA GLY A 81 -9.84 2.44 -15.30
C GLY A 81 -10.88 3.53 -15.05
N LEU A 82 -12.11 3.32 -15.54
CA LEU A 82 -13.23 4.25 -15.43
C LEU A 82 -14.04 4.08 -14.13
N GLY A 83 -13.58 3.30 -13.16
CA GLY A 83 -14.34 3.01 -11.94
C GLY A 83 -14.62 4.21 -11.01
N TYR A 84 -14.05 5.39 -11.30
CA TYR A 84 -14.28 6.67 -10.60
C TYR A 84 -14.72 7.78 -11.57
N ALA A 85 -15.13 7.43 -12.79
CA ALA A 85 -15.52 8.40 -13.82
C ALA A 85 -17.00 8.86 -13.73
N ASP A 86 -17.74 8.38 -12.73
CA ASP A 86 -19.11 8.77 -12.41
C ASP A 86 -19.16 9.66 -11.15
#